data_AF-A0A8S3FEW1-F1
#
_entry.id   AF-A0A8S3FEW1-F1
#
_cell.length_a   1.000
_cell.length_b   1.000
_cell.length_c   1.000
_cell.angle_alpha   90.00
_cell.angle_beta   90.00
_cell.angle_gamma   90.00
#
_symmetry.space_group_name_H-M   'P 1'
#
loop_
_entity.id
_entity.type
_entity.pdbx_description
1 polymer ?
#
loop_
_entity_poly.entity_id
_entity_poly.type
_entity_poly.pdbx_seq_one_letter_code
_entity_poly.pdbx_strand_id
1 'polypeptide(L)'
;AVDGFNALRAEALLRGSYRDDCSKILRYYDQLHAIEYKLPITENQIRIYFKWQDAFVSGGSLFGSKQKTNGSWKLAYEKACVLFNIGHAYSDLALAQNLSIDEQMKAATRYFQLSSGVFSFLKDYVNANSLSDLSVDFEPAVLACISWFMLGQAAELIYIKSASFKDEVAAKVAAHAADCYKEAYTSSRTESAKKVIPESVRASFTYHKEFVIFVVIIADELVTS
;
A
#
# COMPACT_ATOMS: atom_id res chain seq x y z
N ALA A 1 -32.02 0.19 -3.75
CA ALA A 1 -30.79 1.03 -3.88
C ALA A 1 -29.87 0.86 -2.68
N VAL A 2 -30.35 1.11 -1.45
CA VAL A 2 -29.59 0.91 -0.20
C VAL A 2 -29.13 -0.54 -0.01
N ASP A 3 -30.01 -1.51 -0.26
CA ASP A 3 -29.64 -2.94 -0.13
C ASP A 3 -28.56 -3.36 -1.15
N GLY A 4 -28.60 -2.79 -2.36
CA GLY A 4 -27.58 -3.01 -3.38
C GLY A 4 -26.22 -2.41 -3.00
N PHE A 5 -26.20 -1.27 -2.31
CA PHE A 5 -24.97 -0.68 -1.79
C PHE A 5 -24.37 -1.50 -0.65
N ASN A 6 -25.20 -2.00 0.27
CA ASN A 6 -24.77 -2.86 1.36
C ASN A 6 -24.25 -4.22 0.84
N ALA A 7 -24.91 -4.79 -0.18
CA ALA A 7 -24.44 -5.99 -0.86
C ALA A 7 -23.08 -5.75 -1.54
N LEU A 8 -22.94 -4.65 -2.28
CA LEU A 8 -21.67 -4.29 -2.93
C LEU A 8 -20.55 -4.09 -1.89
N ARG A 9 -20.84 -3.44 -0.76
CA ARG A 9 -19.89 -3.32 0.35
C ARG A 9 -19.47 -4.69 0.89
N ALA A 10 -20.42 -5.59 1.13
CA ALA A 10 -20.11 -6.93 1.64
C ALA A 10 -19.26 -7.74 0.66
N GLU A 11 -19.58 -7.69 -0.64
CA GLU A 11 -18.85 -8.39 -1.69
C GLU A 11 -17.45 -7.82 -1.92
N ALA A 12 -17.32 -6.48 -1.97
CA ALA A 12 -16.05 -5.80 -2.20
C ALA A 12 -15.06 -5.98 -1.05
N LEU A 13 -15.56 -6.21 0.17
CA LEU A 13 -14.75 -6.29 1.38
C LEU A 13 -14.57 -7.73 1.88
N LEU A 14 -15.12 -8.72 1.18
CA LEU A 14 -14.90 -10.12 1.50
C LEU A 14 -13.41 -10.47 1.30
N ARG A 15 -12.82 -11.18 2.26
CA ARG A 15 -11.40 -11.59 2.19
C ARG A 15 -11.16 -12.42 0.92
N GLY A 16 -10.16 -12.02 0.14
CA GLY A 16 -9.81 -12.68 -1.12
C GLY A 16 -10.76 -12.39 -2.28
N SER A 17 -11.67 -11.42 -2.15
CA SER A 17 -12.53 -10.95 -3.26
C SER A 17 -11.74 -10.29 -4.40
N TYR A 18 -10.51 -9.88 -4.12
CA TYR A 18 -9.58 -9.25 -5.06
C TYR A 18 -8.39 -10.15 -5.44
N ARG A 19 -8.49 -11.47 -5.22
CA ARG A 19 -7.43 -12.42 -5.62
C ARG A 19 -7.18 -12.44 -7.13
N ASP A 20 -8.23 -12.18 -7.91
CA ASP A 20 -8.17 -12.24 -9.37
C ASP A 20 -8.33 -10.85 -10.02
N ASP A 21 -9.04 -9.90 -9.38
CA ASP A 21 -9.30 -8.56 -9.91
C ASP A 21 -9.79 -7.57 -8.83
N CYS A 22 -9.41 -6.30 -8.94
CA CYS A 22 -9.82 -5.18 -8.07
C CYS A 22 -11.17 -4.53 -8.45
N SER A 23 -11.83 -4.93 -9.56
CA SER A 23 -13.02 -4.23 -10.07
C SER A 23 -14.14 -4.01 -9.05
N LYS A 24 -14.39 -4.99 -8.15
CA LYS A 24 -15.47 -4.87 -7.14
C LYS A 24 -15.19 -3.76 -6.13
N ILE A 25 -13.97 -3.70 -5.61
CA ILE A 25 -13.58 -2.69 -4.60
C ILE A 25 -13.43 -1.30 -5.23
N LEU A 26 -12.96 -1.23 -6.47
CA LEU A 26 -12.94 0.02 -7.25
C LEU A 26 -14.35 0.54 -7.50
N ARG A 27 -15.27 -0.34 -7.94
CA ARG A 27 -16.68 0.02 -8.14
C ARG A 27 -17.36 0.48 -6.86
N TYR A 28 -17.03 -0.15 -5.72
CA TYR A 28 -17.52 0.29 -4.43
C TYR A 28 -17.02 1.71 -4.08
N TYR A 29 -15.73 1.98 -4.30
CA TYR A 29 -15.14 3.30 -4.10
C TYR A 29 -15.76 4.39 -4.98
N ASP A 30 -16.04 4.09 -6.25
CA ASP A 30 -16.75 5.00 -7.16
C ASP A 30 -18.17 5.27 -6.67
N GLN A 31 -18.85 4.25 -6.15
CA GLN A 31 -20.20 4.40 -5.62
C GLN A 31 -20.23 5.29 -4.37
N LEU A 32 -19.19 5.27 -3.53
CA LEU A 32 -19.04 6.18 -2.39
C LEU A 32 -18.94 7.64 -2.86
N HIS A 33 -18.23 7.92 -3.96
CA HIS A 33 -18.17 9.26 -4.55
C HIS A 33 -19.52 9.71 -5.11
N ALA A 34 -20.21 8.82 -5.82
CA ALA A 34 -21.52 9.12 -6.37
C ALA A 34 -22.58 9.39 -5.29
N ILE A 35 -22.44 8.77 -4.10
CA ILE A 35 -23.34 8.98 -2.97
C ILE A 35 -23.08 10.30 -2.27
N GLU A 36 -21.81 10.69 -2.08
CA GLU A 36 -21.43 11.94 -1.43
C GLU A 36 -22.10 13.17 -2.09
N TYR A 37 -22.24 13.14 -3.42
CA TYR A 37 -22.89 14.22 -4.17
C TYR A 37 -24.42 14.26 -4.00
N LYS A 38 -25.04 13.14 -3.64
CA LYS A 38 -26.51 12.98 -3.62
C LYS A 38 -27.10 13.00 -2.22
N LEU A 39 -26.35 12.54 -1.23
CA LEU A 39 -26.81 12.33 0.13
C LEU A 39 -25.87 13.06 1.09
N PRO A 40 -26.38 13.96 1.93
CA PRO A 40 -25.53 14.62 2.92
C PRO A 40 -25.29 13.67 4.11
N ILE A 41 -24.37 12.73 3.91
CA ILE A 41 -23.93 11.78 4.94
C ILE A 41 -23.09 12.55 5.96
N THR A 42 -23.74 12.91 7.06
CA THR A 42 -23.17 13.65 8.17
C THR A 42 -23.79 13.17 9.47
N GLU A 43 -23.11 13.43 10.59
CA GLU A 43 -23.63 13.16 11.93
C GLU A 43 -24.95 13.89 12.23
N ASN A 44 -25.33 14.90 11.46
CA ASN A 44 -26.50 15.73 11.73
C ASN A 44 -27.67 15.48 10.78
N GLN A 45 -27.48 14.67 9.72
CA GLN A 45 -28.51 14.39 8.72
C GLN A 45 -28.64 12.88 8.46
N ILE A 46 -27.83 12.32 7.56
CA ILE A 46 -27.85 10.88 7.27
C ILE A 46 -26.71 10.20 8.03
N ARG A 47 -27.07 9.54 9.15
CA ARG A 47 -26.13 8.89 10.07
C ARG A 47 -25.86 7.45 9.65
N ILE A 48 -24.67 7.20 9.11
CA ILE A 48 -24.17 5.85 8.83
C ILE A 48 -22.87 5.66 9.61
N TYR A 49 -22.83 4.66 10.50
CA TYR A 49 -21.63 4.37 11.28
C TYR A 49 -20.76 3.34 10.56
N PHE A 50 -19.55 3.73 10.19
CA PHE A 50 -18.59 2.86 9.54
C PHE A 50 -17.63 2.28 10.57
N LYS A 51 -17.44 0.95 10.54
CA LYS A 51 -16.61 0.23 11.51
C LYS A 51 -15.56 -0.58 10.76
N TRP A 52 -14.29 -0.40 11.15
CA TRP A 52 -13.13 -1.05 10.54
C TRP A 52 -12.16 -1.56 11.60
N GLN A 53 -11.47 -2.64 11.26
CA GLN A 53 -10.43 -3.21 12.11
C GLN A 53 -9.07 -2.74 11.62
N ASP A 54 -8.14 -2.51 12.56
CA ASP A 54 -6.77 -2.12 12.24
C ASP A 54 -6.13 -3.15 11.28
N ALA A 55 -5.42 -2.70 10.26
CA ALA A 55 -4.76 -3.58 9.28
C ALA A 55 -3.60 -4.36 9.91
N PHE A 56 -2.92 -3.75 10.88
CA PHE A 56 -1.79 -4.34 11.57
C PHE A 56 -2.15 -4.63 13.03
N VAL A 57 -1.85 -5.84 13.48
CA VAL A 57 -2.00 -6.21 14.88
C VAL A 57 -0.80 -5.66 15.65
N SER A 58 -1.03 -4.61 16.44
CA SER A 58 0.03 -4.08 17.31
C SER A 58 0.33 -5.08 18.43
N GLY A 59 1.59 -5.54 18.49
CA GLY A 59 2.12 -6.39 19.57
C GLY A 59 2.35 -7.84 19.15
N GLY A 60 3.62 -8.16 18.87
CA GLY A 60 4.16 -9.52 18.85
C GLY A 60 4.28 -10.11 20.25
N SER A 61 3.19 -10.07 21.03
CA SER A 61 3.14 -10.77 22.31
C SER A 61 2.59 -12.17 22.06
N LEU A 62 3.32 -13.18 22.57
CA LEU A 62 2.91 -14.58 22.68
C LEU A 62 1.59 -14.77 23.48
N PHE A 63 1.02 -13.69 24.01
CA PHE A 63 -0.26 -13.64 24.71
C PHE A 63 -1.19 -12.61 24.05
N GLY A 64 -1.90 -13.03 23.01
CA GLY A 64 -3.19 -12.48 22.57
C GLY A 64 -3.26 -10.96 22.34
N SER A 65 -2.66 -10.45 21.27
CA SER A 65 -2.99 -9.12 20.76
C SER A 65 -4.34 -9.16 20.01
N LYS A 66 -5.36 -8.53 20.59
CA LYS A 66 -6.66 -8.36 19.91
C LYS A 66 -6.55 -7.25 18.87
N GLN A 67 -6.95 -7.54 17.64
CA GLN A 67 -7.09 -6.54 16.58
C GLN A 67 -8.09 -5.48 17.04
N LYS A 68 -7.65 -4.22 17.14
CA LYS A 68 -8.50 -3.12 17.57
C LYS A 68 -9.52 -2.81 16.47
N THR A 69 -10.63 -2.23 16.88
CA THR A 69 -11.71 -1.85 15.97
C THR A 69 -12.07 -0.41 16.23
N ASN A 70 -11.98 0.41 15.19
CA ASN A 70 -12.32 1.83 15.22
C ASN A 70 -13.56 2.08 14.34
N GLY A 71 -14.12 3.26 14.44
CA GLY A 71 -15.25 3.63 13.60
C GLY A 71 -15.57 5.12 13.64
N SER A 72 -16.21 5.61 12.58
CA SER A 72 -16.56 7.01 12.40
C SER A 72 -17.86 7.13 11.61
N TRP A 73 -18.54 8.26 11.75
CA TRP A 73 -19.72 8.61 10.95
C TRP A 73 -19.38 9.31 9.63
N LYS A 74 -18.10 9.65 9.43
CA LYS A 74 -17.63 10.40 8.26
C LYS A 74 -17.56 9.49 7.04
N LEU A 75 -18.17 9.90 5.92
CA LEU A 75 -18.01 9.17 4.65
C LEU A 75 -16.53 9.14 4.19
N ALA A 76 -15.78 10.19 4.47
CA ALA A 76 -14.35 10.25 4.20
C ALA A 76 -13.56 9.17 4.95
N TYR A 77 -14.00 8.76 6.14
CA TYR A 77 -13.39 7.65 6.87
C TYR A 77 -13.59 6.31 6.13
N GLU A 78 -14.80 6.02 5.66
CA GLU A 78 -15.05 4.81 4.84
C GLU A 78 -14.21 4.82 3.56
N LYS A 79 -14.14 5.96 2.86
CA LYS A 79 -13.32 6.11 1.65
C LYS A 79 -11.84 5.86 1.92
N ALA A 80 -11.30 6.38 3.03
CA ALA A 80 -9.93 6.14 3.44
C ALA A 80 -9.66 4.64 3.67
N CYS A 81 -10.53 3.95 4.42
CA CYS A 81 -10.38 2.51 4.66
C CYS A 81 -10.49 1.67 3.37
N VAL A 82 -11.39 2.04 2.45
CA VAL A 82 -11.51 1.39 1.15
C VAL A 82 -10.27 1.62 0.29
N LEU A 83 -9.71 2.82 0.26
CA LEU A 83 -8.45 3.12 -0.44
C LEU A 83 -7.29 2.27 0.09
N PHE A 84 -7.19 2.12 1.42
CA PHE A 84 -6.17 1.26 2.01
C PHE A 84 -6.28 -0.17 1.47
N ASN A 85 -7.50 -0.71 1.42
CA ASN A 85 -7.76 -2.04 0.88
C ASN A 85 -7.52 -2.14 -0.63
N ILE A 86 -7.75 -1.08 -1.42
CA ILE A 86 -7.39 -1.04 -2.84
C ILE A 86 -5.86 -1.12 -2.99
N GLY A 87 -5.12 -0.35 -2.20
CA GLY A 87 -3.65 -0.41 -2.17
C GLY A 87 -3.14 -1.81 -1.84
N HIS A 88 -3.72 -2.44 -0.82
CA HIS A 88 -3.43 -3.81 -0.43
C HIS A 88 -3.80 -4.84 -1.51
N ALA A 89 -4.96 -4.70 -2.13
CA ALA A 89 -5.41 -5.59 -3.22
C ALA A 89 -4.42 -5.57 -4.40
N TYR A 90 -3.92 -4.40 -4.79
CA TYR A 90 -2.88 -4.32 -5.80
C TYR A 90 -1.58 -4.98 -5.37
N SER A 91 -1.14 -4.84 -4.11
CA SER A 91 0.06 -5.55 -3.64
C SER A 91 -0.13 -7.08 -3.68
N ASP A 92 -1.31 -7.57 -3.31
CA ASP A 92 -1.62 -9.01 -3.35
C ASP A 92 -1.64 -9.54 -4.79
N LEU A 93 -2.23 -8.80 -5.72
CA LEU A 93 -2.22 -9.15 -7.15
C LEU A 93 -0.80 -9.19 -7.71
N ALA A 94 0.08 -8.28 -7.28
CA ALA A 94 1.48 -8.27 -7.68
C ALA A 94 2.22 -9.51 -7.17
N LEU A 95 1.99 -9.89 -5.90
CA LEU A 95 2.60 -11.08 -5.28
C LEU A 95 2.09 -12.40 -5.86
N ALA A 96 0.88 -12.42 -6.43
CA ALA A 96 0.32 -13.60 -7.09
C ALA A 96 0.92 -13.89 -8.48
N GLN A 97 1.68 -12.96 -9.05
CA GLN A 97 2.27 -13.11 -10.38
C GLN A 97 3.47 -14.07 -10.39
N ASN A 98 3.61 -14.83 -11.46
CA ASN A 98 4.81 -15.63 -11.71
C ASN A 98 5.89 -14.79 -12.38
N LEU A 99 6.91 -14.40 -11.61
CA LEU A 99 8.02 -13.56 -12.06
C LEU A 99 8.96 -14.21 -13.09
N SER A 100 8.82 -15.51 -13.39
CA SER A 100 9.55 -16.15 -14.50
C SER A 100 8.92 -15.86 -15.87
N ILE A 101 7.72 -15.28 -15.91
CA ILE A 101 6.98 -14.98 -17.13
C ILE A 101 6.97 -13.45 -17.32
N ASP A 102 7.55 -12.98 -18.43
CA ASP A 102 7.73 -11.55 -18.72
C ASP A 102 6.46 -10.70 -18.59
N GLU A 103 5.34 -11.17 -19.17
CA GLU A 103 4.06 -10.45 -19.09
C GLU A 103 3.52 -10.36 -17.66
N GLN A 104 3.73 -11.41 -16.84
CA GLN A 104 3.31 -11.41 -15.44
C GLN A 104 4.24 -10.58 -14.56
N MET A 105 5.56 -10.57 -14.83
CA MET A 105 6.49 -9.64 -14.18
C MET A 105 6.11 -8.18 -14.48
N LYS A 106 5.79 -7.86 -15.74
CA LYS A 106 5.32 -6.52 -16.12
C LYS A 106 4.00 -6.15 -15.43
N ALA A 107 3.07 -7.11 -15.31
CA ALA A 107 1.84 -6.93 -14.54
C ALA A 107 2.14 -6.68 -13.05
N ALA A 108 3.04 -7.45 -12.44
CA ALA A 108 3.46 -7.26 -11.05
C ALA A 108 4.06 -5.86 -10.82
N THR A 109 4.98 -5.42 -11.70
CA THR A 109 5.54 -4.06 -11.66
C THR A 109 4.43 -3.01 -11.68
N ARG A 110 3.46 -3.14 -12.59
CA ARG A 110 2.33 -2.21 -12.70
C ARG A 110 1.48 -2.20 -11.43
N TYR A 111 1.18 -3.37 -10.87
CA TYR A 111 0.38 -3.47 -9.65
C TYR A 111 1.10 -2.86 -8.44
N PHE A 112 2.40 -3.07 -8.28
CA PHE A 112 3.17 -2.39 -7.24
C PHE A 112 3.19 -0.86 -7.40
N GLN A 113 3.32 -0.35 -8.64
CA GLN A 113 3.20 1.09 -8.90
C GLN A 113 1.82 1.64 -8.55
N LEU A 114 0.74 0.91 -8.90
CA LEU A 114 -0.63 1.29 -8.54
C LEU A 114 -0.83 1.29 -7.02
N SER A 115 -0.35 0.25 -6.33
CA SER A 115 -0.37 0.17 -4.87
C SER A 115 0.34 1.37 -4.23
N SER A 116 1.56 1.67 -4.69
CA SER A 116 2.32 2.84 -4.24
C SER A 116 1.55 4.15 -4.42
N GLY A 117 1.02 4.39 -5.63
CA GLY A 117 0.24 5.59 -5.92
C GLY A 117 -1.01 5.74 -5.04
N VAL A 118 -1.71 4.64 -4.75
CA VAL A 118 -2.88 4.64 -3.86
C VAL A 118 -2.50 5.00 -2.44
N PHE A 119 -1.41 4.46 -1.88
CA PHE A 119 -0.97 4.80 -0.53
C PHE A 119 -0.45 6.24 -0.43
N SER A 120 0.25 6.73 -1.46
CA SER A 120 0.67 8.14 -1.55
C SER A 120 -0.55 9.07 -1.54
N PHE A 121 -1.55 8.79 -2.39
CA PHE A 121 -2.80 9.54 -2.42
C PHE A 121 -3.56 9.47 -1.10
N LEU A 122 -3.66 8.29 -0.49
CA LEU A 122 -4.35 8.08 0.79
C LEU A 122 -3.74 8.92 1.91
N LYS A 123 -2.41 9.04 1.96
CA LYS A 123 -1.71 9.89 2.92
C LYS A 123 -2.17 11.35 2.81
N ASP A 124 -2.23 11.89 1.60
CA ASP A 124 -2.67 13.26 1.36
C ASP A 124 -4.18 13.41 1.65
N TYR A 125 -4.98 12.40 1.30
CA TYR A 125 -6.42 12.36 1.56
C TYR A 125 -6.76 12.38 3.05
N VAL A 126 -6.06 11.59 3.87
CA VAL A 126 -6.24 11.55 5.33
C VAL A 126 -5.93 12.91 5.95
N ASN A 127 -4.85 13.55 5.52
CA ASN A 127 -4.46 14.87 5.98
C ASN A 127 -5.50 15.94 5.59
N ALA A 128 -5.95 15.93 4.34
CA ALA A 128 -6.92 16.92 3.84
C ALA A 128 -8.30 16.82 4.52
N ASN A 129 -8.68 15.62 4.99
CA ASN A 129 -9.98 15.37 5.62
C ASN A 129 -9.91 15.33 7.17
N SER A 130 -8.75 15.56 7.77
CA SER A 130 -8.56 15.59 9.23
C SER A 130 -9.15 14.36 9.94
N LEU A 131 -8.82 13.16 9.46
CA LEU A 131 -9.42 11.90 9.91
C LEU A 131 -8.71 11.32 11.15
N SER A 132 -8.85 11.99 12.30
CA SER A 132 -8.26 11.57 13.58
C SER A 132 -8.78 10.24 14.14
N ASP A 133 -9.91 9.74 13.64
CA ASP A 133 -10.58 8.52 14.13
C ASP A 133 -10.00 7.23 13.50
N LEU A 134 -9.08 7.38 12.55
CA LEU A 134 -8.37 6.26 11.93
C LEU A 134 -7.33 5.66 12.89
N SER A 135 -7.05 4.37 12.69
CA SER A 135 -5.98 3.69 13.41
C SER A 135 -4.60 4.22 13.01
N VAL A 136 -3.61 3.85 13.83
CA VAL A 136 -2.19 4.22 13.65
C VAL A 136 -1.60 3.77 12.30
N ASP A 137 -2.24 2.83 11.62
CA ASP A 137 -1.88 2.36 10.28
C ASP A 137 -2.17 3.39 9.16
N PHE A 138 -3.00 4.41 9.43
CA PHE A 138 -3.23 5.56 8.55
C PHE A 138 -2.34 6.76 8.88
N GLU A 139 -1.44 6.65 9.86
CA GLU A 139 -0.50 7.73 10.15
C GLU A 139 0.35 8.06 8.91
N PRO A 140 0.61 9.34 8.61
CA PRO A 140 1.28 9.72 7.36
C PRO A 140 2.61 9.01 7.12
N ALA A 141 3.38 8.76 8.18
CA ALA A 141 4.65 8.04 8.10
C ALA A 141 4.48 6.55 7.76
N VAL A 142 3.41 5.90 8.22
CA VAL A 142 3.10 4.50 7.87
C VAL A 142 2.73 4.42 6.39
N LEU A 143 1.81 5.27 5.95
CA LEU A 143 1.35 5.29 4.56
C LEU A 143 2.49 5.65 3.60
N ALA A 144 3.35 6.60 3.96
CA ALA A 144 4.57 6.93 3.21
C ALA A 144 5.53 5.73 3.15
N CYS A 145 5.75 5.04 4.27
CA CYS A 145 6.60 3.85 4.30
C CYS A 145 6.09 2.78 3.34
N ILE A 146 4.80 2.47 3.37
CA ILE A 146 4.19 1.46 2.48
C ILE A 146 4.29 1.92 1.03
N SER A 147 3.98 3.18 0.74
CA SER A 147 4.08 3.76 -0.61
C SER A 147 5.47 3.60 -1.20
N TRP A 148 6.51 4.00 -0.47
CA TRP A 148 7.90 3.90 -0.92
C TRP A 148 8.37 2.44 -1.05
N PHE A 149 7.93 1.57 -0.14
CA PHE A 149 8.25 0.15 -0.21
C PHE A 149 7.69 -0.50 -1.48
N MET A 150 6.42 -0.24 -1.82
CA MET A 150 5.80 -0.77 -3.04
C MET A 150 6.50 -0.23 -4.30
N LEU A 151 6.92 1.04 -4.29
CA LEU A 151 7.68 1.61 -5.41
C LEU A 151 9.07 0.96 -5.56
N GLY A 152 9.74 0.68 -4.44
CA GLY A 152 10.99 -0.08 -4.40
C GLY A 152 10.85 -1.46 -5.04
N GLN A 153 9.79 -2.21 -4.70
CA GLN A 153 9.53 -3.52 -5.31
C GLN A 153 9.29 -3.42 -6.81
N ALA A 154 8.55 -2.41 -7.26
CA ALA A 154 8.36 -2.17 -8.70
C ALA A 154 9.70 -1.92 -9.41
N ALA A 155 10.57 -1.11 -8.81
CA ALA A 155 11.90 -0.81 -9.34
C ALA A 155 12.81 -2.04 -9.37
N GLU A 156 12.77 -2.91 -8.36
CA GLU A 156 13.52 -4.18 -8.36
C GLU A 156 13.11 -5.09 -9.51
N LEU A 157 11.81 -5.21 -9.80
CA LEU A 157 11.36 -6.02 -10.94
C LEU A 157 11.86 -5.45 -12.28
N ILE A 158 11.88 -4.12 -12.43
CA ILE A 158 12.45 -3.46 -13.61
C ILE A 158 13.98 -3.69 -13.67
N TYR A 159 14.66 -3.67 -12.52
CA TYR A 159 16.09 -3.96 -12.43
C TYR A 159 16.39 -5.38 -12.91
N ILE A 160 15.70 -6.39 -12.35
CA ILE A 160 15.84 -7.80 -12.75
C ILE A 160 15.65 -7.94 -14.27
N LYS A 161 14.67 -7.23 -14.84
CA LYS A 161 14.45 -7.25 -16.28
C LYS A 161 15.57 -6.56 -17.06
N SER A 162 16.04 -5.40 -16.63
CA SER A 162 17.04 -4.58 -17.35
C SER A 162 18.47 -5.11 -17.28
N ALA A 163 18.82 -5.85 -16.22
CA ALA A 163 20.12 -6.47 -16.02
C ALA A 163 20.50 -7.47 -17.10
N SER A 164 19.53 -7.97 -17.88
CA SER A 164 19.79 -8.88 -19.01
C SER A 164 20.08 -8.16 -20.35
N PHE A 165 19.97 -6.83 -20.41
CA PHE A 165 19.98 -6.11 -21.69
C PHE A 165 20.88 -4.86 -21.74
N LYS A 166 20.96 -4.06 -20.68
CA LYS A 166 21.68 -2.77 -20.68
C LYS A 166 22.16 -2.37 -19.28
N ASP A 167 23.47 -2.42 -19.07
CA ASP A 167 24.10 -2.15 -17.77
C ASP A 167 23.84 -0.72 -17.27
N GLU A 168 23.88 0.30 -18.15
CA GLU A 168 23.58 1.68 -17.76
C GLU A 168 22.14 1.87 -17.26
N VAL A 169 21.17 1.21 -17.90
CA VAL A 169 19.76 1.27 -17.50
C VAL A 169 19.58 0.51 -16.18
N ALA A 170 20.20 -0.66 -16.07
CA ALA A 170 20.16 -1.47 -14.85
C ALA A 170 20.74 -0.69 -13.65
N ALA A 171 21.87 -0.01 -13.82
CA ALA A 171 22.48 0.81 -12.77
C ALA A 171 21.56 1.95 -12.30
N LYS A 172 20.94 2.68 -13.24
CA LYS A 172 19.99 3.77 -12.90
C LYS A 172 18.76 3.25 -12.16
N VAL A 173 18.21 2.11 -12.59
CA VAL A 173 17.03 1.51 -11.95
C VAL A 173 17.39 0.96 -10.57
N ALA A 174 18.56 0.35 -10.41
CA ALA A 174 19.06 -0.09 -9.12
C ALA A 174 19.25 1.09 -8.15
N ALA A 175 19.86 2.19 -8.60
CA ALA A 175 19.97 3.41 -7.79
C ALA A 175 18.59 3.91 -7.33
N HIS A 176 17.61 3.94 -8.24
CA HIS A 176 16.24 4.33 -7.90
C HIS A 176 15.57 3.39 -6.89
N ALA A 177 15.76 2.07 -7.02
CA ALA A 177 15.26 1.10 -6.06
C ALA A 177 15.86 1.31 -4.67
N ALA A 178 17.17 1.55 -4.59
CA ALA A 178 17.86 1.84 -3.33
C ALA A 178 17.34 3.12 -2.66
N ASP A 179 17.10 4.19 -3.43
CA ASP A 179 16.50 5.42 -2.91
C ASP A 179 15.08 5.19 -2.38
N CYS A 180 14.24 4.43 -3.08
CA CYS A 180 12.90 4.09 -2.61
C CYS A 180 12.95 3.33 -1.27
N TYR A 181 13.83 2.33 -1.13
CA TYR A 181 13.97 1.60 0.14
C TYR A 181 14.56 2.44 1.26
N LYS A 182 15.43 3.40 0.94
CA LYS A 182 15.94 4.38 1.91
C LYS A 182 14.83 5.28 2.44
N GLU A 183 13.94 5.76 1.58
CA GLU A 183 12.78 6.57 1.99
C GLU A 183 11.76 5.77 2.80
N ALA A 184 11.52 4.50 2.42
CA ALA A 184 10.70 3.57 3.19
C ALA A 184 11.30 3.35 4.59
N TYR A 185 12.60 3.06 4.67
CA TYR A 185 13.31 2.89 5.93
C TYR A 185 13.23 4.14 6.81
N THR A 186 13.47 5.32 6.23
CA THR A 186 13.39 6.60 6.95
C THR A 186 12.00 6.83 7.53
N SER A 187 10.95 6.59 6.75
CA SER A 187 9.54 6.70 7.19
C SER A 187 9.21 5.70 8.31
N SER A 188 9.80 4.49 8.24
CA SER A 188 9.59 3.42 9.22
C SER A 188 10.19 3.71 10.61
N ARG A 189 11.10 4.69 10.73
CA ARG A 189 11.77 5.04 11.99
C ARG A 189 10.94 5.91 12.92
N THR A 190 9.80 6.41 12.46
CA THR A 190 8.88 7.19 13.30
C THR A 190 8.23 6.30 14.37
N GLU A 191 7.84 6.90 15.50
CA GLU A 191 7.22 6.15 16.60
C GLU A 191 5.85 5.54 16.22
N SER A 192 5.11 6.19 15.31
CA SER A 192 3.88 5.62 14.75
C SER A 192 4.18 4.38 13.90
N ALA A 193 5.17 4.45 13.01
CA ALA A 193 5.53 3.32 12.16
C ALA A 193 6.12 2.14 12.95
N LYS A 194 6.94 2.36 13.98
CA LYS A 194 7.48 1.27 14.82
C LYS A 194 6.41 0.45 15.54
N LYS A 195 5.25 1.05 15.84
CA LYS A 195 4.13 0.36 16.52
C LYS A 195 3.38 -0.64 15.61
N VAL A 196 3.57 -0.49 14.31
CA VAL A 196 2.74 -1.09 13.26
C VAL A 196 3.57 -1.99 12.35
N ILE A 197 4.72 -1.49 11.90
CA ILE A 197 5.62 -2.17 10.98
C ILE A 197 6.58 -3.06 11.78
N PRO A 198 6.51 -4.40 11.61
CA PRO A 198 7.38 -5.32 12.33
C PRO A 198 8.86 -5.02 12.11
N GLU A 199 9.69 -5.28 13.12
CA GLU A 199 11.15 -5.10 13.03
C GLU A 199 11.74 -5.92 11.88
N SER A 200 11.24 -7.13 11.62
CA SER A 200 11.69 -7.98 10.51
C SER A 200 11.50 -7.31 9.14
N VAL A 201 10.38 -6.61 8.95
CA VAL A 201 10.06 -5.87 7.72
C VAL A 201 10.90 -4.59 7.63
N ARG A 202 11.12 -3.91 8.75
CA ARG A 202 12.01 -2.73 8.79
C ARG A 202 13.46 -3.11 8.49
N ALA A 203 13.91 -4.26 8.99
CA ALA A 203 15.22 -4.80 8.69
C ALA A 203 15.37 -5.19 7.21
N SER A 204 14.33 -5.76 6.57
CA SER A 204 14.41 -6.10 5.14
C SER A 204 14.64 -4.89 4.24
N PHE A 205 14.16 -3.70 4.62
CA PHE A 205 14.45 -2.45 3.87
C PHE A 205 15.95 -2.15 3.85
N THR A 206 16.65 -2.40 4.97
CA THR A 206 18.11 -2.24 5.06
C THR A 206 18.83 -3.29 4.22
N TYR A 207 18.38 -4.54 4.26
CA TYR A 207 18.98 -5.61 3.44
C TYR A 207 18.81 -5.37 1.93
N HIS A 208 17.63 -4.94 1.47
CA HIS A 208 17.42 -4.63 0.05
C HIS A 208 18.21 -3.39 -0.36
N LYS A 209 18.27 -2.36 0.49
CA LYS A 209 19.15 -1.21 0.28
C LYS A 209 20.62 -1.63 0.16
N GLU A 210 21.14 -2.46 1.04
CA GLU A 210 22.54 -2.91 1.02
C GLU A 210 22.84 -3.85 -0.15
N PHE A 211 21.93 -4.75 -0.49
CA PHE A 211 22.06 -5.65 -1.65
C PHE A 211 22.06 -4.86 -2.96
N VAL A 212 21.15 -3.90 -3.11
CA VAL A 212 21.08 -3.06 -4.32
C VAL A 212 22.26 -2.08 -4.40
N ILE A 213 22.73 -1.51 -3.29
CA ILE A 213 23.95 -0.69 -3.26
C ILE A 213 25.18 -1.52 -3.62
N PHE A 214 25.31 -2.74 -3.12
CA PHE A 214 26.43 -3.64 -3.45
C PHE A 214 26.45 -3.99 -4.94
N VAL A 215 25.27 -4.23 -5.53
CA VAL A 215 25.10 -4.45 -6.98
C VAL A 215 25.46 -3.19 -7.80
N VAL A 216 25.07 -2.00 -7.36
CA VAL A 216 25.43 -0.73 -8.03
C VAL A 216 26.94 -0.49 -7.98
N ILE A 217 27.58 -0.73 -6.83
CA ILE A 217 29.04 -0.57 -6.66
C ILE A 217 29.80 -1.53 -7.58
N ILE A 218 29.39 -2.80 -7.65
CA ILE A 218 30.01 -3.78 -8.56
C ILE A 218 29.79 -3.40 -10.03
N ALA A 219 28.61 -2.90 -10.39
CA ALA A 219 28.35 -2.46 -11.76
C ALA A 219 29.22 -1.25 -12.16
N ASP A 220 29.46 -0.31 -11.25
CA ASP A 220 30.32 0.86 -11.48
C ASP A 220 31.80 0.46 -11.62
N GLU A 221 32.27 -0.51 -10.83
CA GLU A 221 33.63 -1.07 -10.93
C GLU A 221 33.86 -1.86 -12.23
N LEU A 222 32.83 -2.56 -12.74
CA LEU A 222 32.92 -3.32 -14.01
C LEU A 222 32.83 -2.46 -15.26
N VAL A 223 32.16 -1.30 -15.19
CA VAL A 223 32.07 -0.34 -16.32
C VAL A 223 33.33 0.54 -16.42
N THR A 224 34.09 0.66 -15.34
CA THR A 224 35.34 1.46 -15.29
C THR A 224 36.62 0.65 -15.48
N SER A 225 36.53 -0.68 -15.65
CA SER A 225 37.63 -1.60 -15.98
C SER A 225 37.66 -1.99 -17.46
#